data_AF-A0A151M2H9-F1
#
_entry.id   AF-A0A151M2H9-F1
#
_cell.length_a   1.000
_cell.length_b   1.000
_cell.length_c   1.000
_cell.angle_alpha   90.00
_cell.angle_beta   90.00
_cell.angle_gamma   90.00
#
_symmetry.space_group_name_H-M   'P 1'
#
loop_
_entity.id
_entity.type
_entity.pdbx_description
1 polymer ?
#
loop_
_entity_poly.entity_id
_entity_poly.type
_entity_poly.pdbx_seq_one_letter_code
_entity_poly.pdbx_strand_id
1 'polypeptide(L)'
;MAMVSQVNLHTWHGILSYNSMWGKPGISCNLCHCHQGYLWLHYIALLPAAKEDIATSIDAFLAIPENFKALQSFEARNDDIILAGYPKTGTNWLEQILKDLETTAGKYTEEEINSRNSIEKEVPMISRLEFGDEKQFQMMKKLPFRRINTTHILPQILPQSIFKNKAKILLLVRNPKDTAVSYFHFYNDMPLLQSFNTWDEYFTAFMNGKLTWGSYFEYLIEWNNYIADDHVMVITYEEMKENQTLGMKKIAEFLGFSLSDDEIQTIAEKSTFKAMKEKSPETHGLFGKIIFRKGIVGGWREFFTEAQNKEMDRKFEECLGGTKIGEKIKYGIYCKA
;
A
#
# COMPACT_ATOMS: atom_id res chain seq x y z
N MET A 1 -18.33 -44.38 -2.40
CA MET A 1 -17.11 -44.23 -3.22
C MET A 1 -16.60 -42.81 -3.02
N ALA A 2 -15.56 -42.61 -2.22
CA ALA A 2 -14.90 -41.31 -2.10
C ALA A 2 -13.90 -41.16 -3.24
N MET A 3 -14.03 -40.13 -4.08
CA MET A 3 -13.02 -39.79 -5.08
C MET A 3 -11.80 -39.22 -4.35
N VAL A 4 -10.66 -39.91 -4.50
CA VAL A 4 -9.34 -39.40 -4.11
C VAL A 4 -8.89 -38.46 -5.23
N SER A 5 -8.79 -37.16 -4.98
CA SER A 5 -8.20 -36.21 -5.93
C SER A 5 -6.72 -36.05 -5.61
N GLN A 6 -5.86 -36.69 -6.41
CA GLN A 6 -4.43 -36.44 -6.37
C GLN A 6 -4.11 -35.29 -7.34
N VAL A 7 -3.53 -34.21 -6.83
CA VAL A 7 -3.09 -33.08 -7.65
C VAL A 7 -1.56 -33.15 -7.73
N ASN A 8 -1.04 -33.34 -8.94
CA ASN A 8 0.38 -33.30 -9.22
C ASN A 8 0.71 -31.97 -9.92
N LEU A 9 1.56 -31.15 -9.30
CA LEU A 9 2.10 -29.94 -9.90
C LEU A 9 3.55 -30.19 -10.33
N HIS A 10 3.80 -30.06 -11.63
CA HIS A 10 5.15 -30.17 -12.20
C HIS A 10 5.83 -28.80 -12.13
N THR A 11 6.98 -28.75 -11.45
CA THR A 11 7.88 -27.60 -11.46
C THR A 11 9.22 -27.98 -12.08
N TRP A 12 10.03 -26.99 -12.48
CA TRP A 12 11.37 -27.17 -13.04
C TRP A 12 12.33 -27.99 -12.14
N HIS A 13 12.01 -28.19 -10.85
CA HIS A 13 12.84 -28.91 -9.88
C HIS A 13 12.17 -30.17 -9.29
N GLY A 14 11.05 -30.63 -9.86
CA GLY A 14 10.39 -31.88 -9.44
C GLY A 14 8.87 -31.78 -9.26
N ILE A 15 8.26 -32.93 -8.96
CA ILE A 15 6.80 -33.11 -8.77
C ILE A 15 6.44 -32.86 -7.30
N LEU A 16 5.56 -31.90 -7.05
CA LEU A 16 4.87 -31.75 -5.76
C LEU A 16 3.57 -32.54 -5.79
N SER A 17 3.46 -33.53 -4.89
CA SER A 17 2.30 -34.40 -4.75
C SER A 17 1.57 -34.09 -3.44
N TYR A 18 0.32 -33.65 -3.51
CA TYR A 18 -0.53 -33.44 -2.33
C TYR A 18 -1.51 -34.60 -2.18
N ASN A 19 -1.54 -35.22 -0.99
CA ASN A 19 -2.42 -36.35 -0.69
C ASN A 19 -3.24 -36.02 0.56
N SER A 20 -4.56 -35.89 0.40
CA SER A 20 -5.47 -35.32 1.41
C SER A 20 -5.76 -36.20 2.63
N MET A 21 -5.02 -37.31 2.82
CA MET A 21 -5.30 -38.29 3.87
C MET A 21 -4.47 -38.13 5.14
N TRP A 22 -3.38 -37.35 5.12
CA TRP A 22 -2.53 -37.12 6.31
C TRP A 22 -2.03 -35.67 6.32
N GLY A 23 -2.65 -34.84 7.17
CA GLY A 23 -2.50 -33.38 7.19
C GLY A 23 -1.14 -32.85 7.68
N LYS A 24 -0.02 -33.15 7.00
CA LYS A 24 1.24 -32.41 7.14
C LYS A 24 2.03 -32.39 5.82
N PRO A 25 2.34 -31.22 5.25
CA PRO A 25 3.39 -31.12 4.24
C PRO A 25 4.77 -31.18 4.93
N GLY A 26 5.62 -32.13 4.52
CA GLY A 26 7.04 -32.13 4.84
C GLY A 26 7.83 -31.64 3.62
N ILE A 27 8.65 -30.60 3.78
CA ILE A 27 9.61 -30.16 2.77
C ILE A 27 10.93 -29.83 3.48
N SER A 28 12.02 -30.49 3.07
CA SER A 28 13.40 -30.09 3.36
C SER A 28 13.91 -29.22 2.21
N CYS A 29 14.49 -28.05 2.50
CA CYS A 29 15.20 -27.26 1.49
C CYS A 29 16.37 -26.51 2.14
N ASN A 30 17.59 -26.94 1.79
CA ASN A 30 18.82 -26.20 2.01
C ASN A 30 19.04 -25.30 0.79
N LEU A 31 18.88 -23.98 0.94
CA LEU A 31 19.71 -22.92 0.35
C LEU A 31 19.00 -21.55 0.40
N CYS A 32 19.81 -20.54 0.69
CA CYS A 32 19.48 -19.15 0.93
C CYS A 32 18.98 -18.40 -0.33
N HIS A 33 18.18 -17.38 -0.06
CA HIS A 33 17.85 -16.18 -0.88
C HIS A 33 16.46 -16.14 -1.54
N CYS A 34 15.81 -14.98 -1.32
CA CYS A 34 14.47 -14.56 -1.73
C CYS A 34 13.32 -15.11 -0.84
N HIS A 35 12.92 -14.33 0.18
CA HIS A 35 11.89 -14.74 1.16
C HIS A 35 10.65 -13.84 1.25
N GLN A 36 10.53 -12.79 0.43
CA GLN A 36 9.29 -11.99 0.40
C GLN A 36 8.15 -12.65 -0.41
N GLY A 37 8.46 -13.63 -1.27
CA GLY A 37 7.45 -14.35 -2.06
C GLY A 37 6.79 -15.56 -1.38
N TYR A 38 7.38 -16.09 -0.29
CA TYR A 38 7.00 -17.41 0.25
C TYR A 38 5.81 -17.38 1.21
N LEU A 39 5.51 -16.25 1.84
CA LEU A 39 4.47 -16.15 2.88
C LEU A 39 3.05 -16.07 2.32
N TRP A 40 2.88 -15.63 1.08
CA TRP A 40 1.56 -15.52 0.45
C TRP A 40 1.05 -16.86 -0.11
N LEU A 41 1.96 -17.75 -0.54
CA LEU A 41 1.60 -19.08 -1.05
C LEU A 41 1.05 -20.01 0.05
N HIS A 42 1.50 -19.86 1.31
CA HIS A 42 0.92 -20.58 2.44
C HIS A 42 -0.52 -20.13 2.76
N TYR A 43 -0.86 -18.87 2.46
CA TYR A 43 -2.19 -18.31 2.73
C TYR A 43 -3.24 -18.77 1.71
N ILE A 44 -2.83 -18.92 0.44
CA ILE A 44 -3.69 -19.48 -0.63
C ILE A 44 -4.03 -20.95 -0.38
N ALA A 45 -3.14 -21.70 0.28
CA ALA A 45 -3.36 -23.12 0.56
C ALA A 45 -4.40 -23.41 1.66
N LEU A 46 -4.89 -22.38 2.37
CA LEU A 46 -5.78 -22.53 3.53
C LEU A 46 -7.22 -22.02 3.30
N LEU A 47 -7.56 -21.48 2.13
CA LEU A 47 -8.93 -21.02 1.85
C LEU A 47 -9.81 -22.19 1.40
N PRO A 48 -10.81 -22.63 2.19
CA PRO A 48 -11.83 -23.54 1.68
C PRO A 48 -12.63 -22.81 0.59
N ALA A 49 -13.05 -23.54 -0.42
CA ALA A 49 -13.94 -23.06 -1.47
C ALA A 49 -15.29 -22.61 -0.89
N ALA A 50 -15.38 -21.38 -0.39
CA ALA A 50 -16.62 -20.77 0.08
C ALA A 50 -17.26 -20.01 -1.09
N LYS A 51 -18.12 -20.71 -1.83
CA LYS A 51 -19.20 -20.10 -2.61
C LYS A 51 -20.34 -19.85 -1.64
N GLU A 52 -20.49 -18.63 -1.11
CA GLU A 52 -21.77 -18.01 -0.69
C GLU A 52 -21.53 -16.62 -0.06
N ASP A 53 -22.38 -15.66 -0.46
CA ASP A 53 -22.48 -14.24 -0.10
C ASP A 53 -21.25 -13.30 -0.25
N ILE A 54 -21.39 -12.35 -1.20
CA ILE A 54 -20.38 -11.41 -1.71
C ILE A 54 -20.02 -10.29 -0.70
N ALA A 55 -20.90 -9.97 0.25
CA ALA A 55 -20.60 -9.01 1.32
C ALA A 55 -19.64 -9.62 2.36
N THR A 56 -19.80 -10.92 2.65
CA THR A 56 -18.99 -11.68 3.61
C THR A 56 -17.57 -11.98 3.12
N SER A 57 -17.35 -12.02 1.81
CA SER A 57 -16.03 -12.33 1.24
C SER A 57 -15.07 -11.14 1.21
N ILE A 58 -15.58 -9.90 1.21
CA ILE A 58 -14.77 -8.67 1.33
C ILE A 58 -14.29 -8.47 2.77
N ASP A 59 -15.15 -8.78 3.76
CA ASP A 59 -14.77 -8.79 5.18
C ASP A 59 -13.65 -9.81 5.46
N ALA A 60 -13.64 -10.94 4.73
CA ALA A 60 -12.65 -12.00 4.91
C ALA A 60 -11.22 -11.67 4.42
N PHE A 61 -11.05 -10.75 3.46
CA PHE A 61 -9.71 -10.49 2.88
C PHE A 61 -8.99 -9.29 3.51
N LEU A 62 -9.70 -8.25 3.98
CA LEU A 62 -9.06 -6.95 4.23
C LEU A 62 -9.17 -6.44 5.66
N ALA A 63 -9.89 -7.18 6.48
CA ALA A 63 -10.30 -6.76 7.80
C ALA A 63 -10.82 -7.97 8.56
N ILE A 64 -9.96 -8.96 8.82
CA ILE A 64 -10.24 -9.91 9.88
C ILE A 64 -10.56 -9.02 11.11
N PRO A 65 -11.77 -9.03 11.70
CA PRO A 65 -12.12 -8.11 12.79
C PRO A 65 -11.07 -8.10 13.92
N GLU A 66 -10.39 -9.24 14.08
CA GLU A 66 -9.24 -9.43 14.94
C GLU A 66 -8.04 -8.53 14.60
N ASN A 67 -7.75 -8.25 13.32
CA ASN A 67 -6.71 -7.31 12.90
C ASN A 67 -7.05 -5.87 13.26
N PHE A 68 -8.32 -5.45 13.12
CA PHE A 68 -8.74 -4.10 13.55
C PHE A 68 -8.71 -3.95 15.07
N LYS A 69 -9.00 -5.04 15.79
CA LYS A 69 -8.81 -5.10 17.23
C LYS A 69 -7.32 -5.05 17.60
N ALA A 70 -6.48 -5.84 16.93
CA ALA A 70 -5.04 -5.86 17.13
C ALA A 70 -4.41 -4.51 16.78
N LEU A 71 -4.90 -3.82 15.75
CA LEU A 71 -4.43 -2.50 15.35
C LEU A 71 -4.46 -1.53 16.54
N GLN A 72 -5.44 -1.65 17.44
CA GLN A 72 -5.52 -0.79 18.62
C GLN A 72 -4.38 -1.02 19.65
N SER A 73 -3.62 -2.12 19.56
CA SER A 73 -2.42 -2.32 20.36
C SER A 73 -1.15 -1.70 19.75
N PHE A 74 -1.24 -1.23 18.50
CA PHE A 74 -0.15 -0.47 17.91
C PHE A 74 0.06 0.85 18.67
N GLU A 75 1.28 1.01 19.15
CA GLU A 75 1.71 2.17 19.92
C GLU A 75 2.75 2.93 19.10
N ALA A 76 2.34 4.06 18.53
CA ALA A 76 3.21 4.91 17.75
C ALA A 76 4.29 5.56 18.63
N ARG A 77 5.50 5.70 18.11
CA ARG A 77 6.55 6.52 18.71
C ARG A 77 6.48 7.93 18.11
N ASN A 78 7.06 8.91 18.79
CA ASN A 78 7.11 10.28 18.30
C ASN A 78 7.96 10.45 17.04
N ASP A 79 8.92 9.55 16.81
CA ASP A 79 9.77 9.55 15.65
C ASP A 79 9.17 8.78 14.47
N ASP A 80 8.12 7.99 14.66
CA ASP A 80 7.55 7.18 13.58
C ASP A 80 7.01 8.03 12.42
N ILE A 81 7.05 7.43 11.24
CA ILE A 81 6.48 7.97 10.01
C ILE A 81 5.28 7.12 9.62
N ILE A 82 4.13 7.76 9.45
CA ILE A 82 2.91 7.14 8.94
C ILE A 82 2.69 7.62 7.51
N LEU A 83 2.89 6.75 6.53
CA LEU A 83 2.49 6.98 5.15
C LEU A 83 1.01 6.61 4.98
N ALA A 84 0.15 7.61 5.02
CA ALA A 84 -1.27 7.44 4.72
C ALA A 84 -1.53 7.70 3.23
N GLY A 85 -2.37 6.92 2.59
CA GLY A 85 -2.91 7.26 1.28
C GLY A 85 -3.96 6.26 0.85
N TYR A 86 -4.95 6.67 0.07
CA TYR A 86 -5.94 5.74 -0.48
C TYR A 86 -5.24 4.71 -1.39
N PRO A 87 -5.75 3.47 -1.55
CA PRO A 87 -5.17 2.50 -2.48
C PRO A 87 -4.89 3.12 -3.85
N LYS A 88 -3.74 2.76 -4.43
CA LYS A 88 -3.35 3.12 -5.81
C LYS A 88 -3.07 4.61 -6.05
N THR A 89 -2.88 5.38 -4.99
CA THR A 89 -2.34 6.74 -5.02
C THR A 89 -0.81 6.79 -5.19
N GLY A 90 -0.11 5.66 -5.05
CA GLY A 90 1.35 5.58 -5.22
C GLY A 90 2.12 5.18 -3.96
N THR A 91 1.45 4.64 -2.94
CA THR A 91 2.05 4.31 -1.65
C THR A 91 3.29 3.42 -1.74
N ASN A 92 3.31 2.39 -2.60
CA ASN A 92 4.50 1.53 -2.77
C ASN A 92 5.73 2.29 -3.30
N TRP A 93 5.51 3.30 -4.16
CA TRP A 93 6.58 4.14 -4.68
C TRP A 93 7.14 5.03 -3.56
N LEU A 94 6.24 5.70 -2.85
CA LEU A 94 6.63 6.64 -1.80
C LEU A 94 7.19 5.92 -0.57
N GLU A 95 6.72 4.72 -0.24
CA GLU A 95 7.27 3.90 0.84
C GLU A 95 8.74 3.51 0.57
N GLN A 96 9.08 3.13 -0.66
CA GLN A 96 10.48 2.87 -1.03
C GLN A 96 11.33 4.14 -0.90
N ILE A 97 10.83 5.27 -1.38
CA ILE A 97 11.51 6.58 -1.23
C ILE A 97 11.74 6.91 0.24
N LEU A 98 10.73 6.74 1.10
CA LEU A 98 10.85 7.01 2.53
C LEU A 98 11.90 6.10 3.19
N LYS A 99 11.93 4.80 2.84
CA LYS A 99 12.94 3.86 3.34
C LYS A 99 14.35 4.26 2.92
N ASP A 100 14.52 4.68 1.66
CA ASP A 100 15.81 5.11 1.14
C ASP A 100 16.26 6.43 1.80
N LEU A 101 15.36 7.42 1.93
CA LEU A 101 15.62 8.68 2.65
C LEU A 101 16.03 8.43 4.10
N GLU A 102 15.26 7.60 4.82
CA GLU A 102 15.50 7.24 6.21
C GLU A 102 16.86 6.54 6.39
N THR A 103 17.16 5.56 5.53
CA THR A 103 18.40 4.79 5.63
C THR A 103 19.62 5.66 5.33
N THR A 104 19.52 6.55 4.33
CA THR A 104 20.60 7.48 3.99
C THR A 104 20.79 8.56 5.05
N ALA A 105 19.70 9.15 5.57
CA ALA A 105 19.78 10.22 6.56
C ALA A 105 20.16 9.71 7.96
N GLY A 106 19.67 8.54 8.36
CA GLY A 106 19.84 7.99 9.71
C GLY A 106 21.27 7.57 10.03
N LYS A 107 22.11 7.29 9.02
CA LYS A 107 23.52 6.90 9.16
C LYS A 107 23.74 5.82 10.23
N TYR A 108 22.87 4.81 10.20
CA TYR A 108 22.85 3.72 11.18
C TYR A 108 24.12 2.87 11.15
N THR A 109 24.53 2.42 12.32
CA THR A 109 25.63 1.46 12.49
C THR A 109 25.25 0.09 11.89
N GLU A 110 26.25 -0.72 11.54
CA GLU A 110 26.00 -2.10 11.11
C GLU A 110 25.24 -2.91 12.18
N GLU A 111 25.50 -2.67 13.46
CA GLU A 111 24.81 -3.33 14.56
C GLU A 111 23.31 -3.00 14.57
N GLU A 112 22.93 -1.73 14.41
CA GLU A 112 21.53 -1.32 14.35
C GLU A 112 20.82 -1.90 13.13
N ILE A 113 21.47 -1.88 11.96
CA ILE A 113 20.94 -2.48 10.73
C ILE A 113 20.75 -3.99 10.90
N ASN A 114 21.75 -4.68 11.46
CA ASN A 114 21.68 -6.13 11.70
C ASN A 114 20.61 -6.50 12.74
N SER A 115 20.47 -5.69 13.80
CA SER A 115 19.44 -5.83 14.81
C SER A 115 18.04 -5.73 14.20
N ARG A 116 17.78 -4.68 13.40
CA ARG A 116 16.53 -4.57 12.63
C ARG A 116 16.33 -5.79 11.72
N ASN A 117 17.31 -6.15 10.91
CA ASN A 117 17.21 -7.27 9.99
C ASN A 117 16.91 -8.61 10.69
N SER A 118 17.43 -8.80 11.92
CA SER A 118 17.13 -9.98 12.73
C SER A 118 15.67 -9.99 13.18
N ILE A 119 15.17 -8.86 13.68
CA ILE A 119 13.78 -8.71 14.11
C ILE A 119 12.81 -8.92 12.94
N GLU A 120 13.10 -8.33 11.78
CA GLU A 120 12.26 -8.44 10.58
C GLU A 120 12.28 -9.85 9.95
N LYS A 121 13.27 -10.69 10.28
CA LYS A 121 13.30 -12.11 9.90
C LYS A 121 12.42 -12.98 10.79
N GLU A 122 12.33 -12.69 12.09
CA GLU A 122 11.52 -13.46 13.03
C GLU A 122 10.01 -13.30 12.78
N VAL A 123 9.61 -12.11 12.36
CA VAL A 123 8.23 -11.80 12.03
C VAL A 123 8.23 -10.93 10.77
N PRO A 124 7.63 -11.40 9.66
CA PRO A 124 7.53 -10.60 8.46
C PRO A 124 6.89 -9.26 8.78
N MET A 125 7.61 -8.17 8.47
CA MET A 125 7.09 -6.82 8.69
C MET A 125 5.77 -6.62 7.95
N ILE A 126 4.89 -5.90 8.62
CA ILE A 126 3.58 -5.55 8.11
C ILE A 126 3.74 -4.60 6.92
N SER A 127 3.14 -4.92 5.78
CA SER A 127 3.12 -4.01 4.63
C SER A 127 2.18 -2.81 4.85
N ARG A 128 1.11 -3.00 5.64
CA ARG A 128 0.15 -1.98 6.04
C ARG A 128 -0.44 -2.22 7.42
N LEU A 129 -0.54 -1.20 8.27
CA LEU A 129 -1.00 -1.34 9.66
C LEU A 129 -2.31 -2.14 9.80
N GLU A 130 -3.27 -1.96 8.90
CA GLU A 130 -4.55 -2.69 8.88
C GLU A 130 -4.44 -4.22 8.67
N PHE A 131 -3.27 -4.72 8.25
CA PHE A 131 -2.97 -6.14 8.11
C PHE A 131 -2.14 -6.70 9.27
N GLY A 132 -1.83 -5.88 10.27
CA GLY A 132 -1.03 -6.28 11.41
C GLY A 132 -1.79 -7.10 12.44
N ASP A 133 -1.09 -8.04 13.05
CA ASP A 133 -1.53 -8.77 14.24
C ASP A 133 -0.81 -8.28 15.51
N GLU A 134 -1.31 -8.72 16.67
CA GLU A 134 -0.77 -8.34 17.98
C GLU A 134 0.72 -8.69 18.12
N LYS A 135 1.14 -9.86 17.64
CA LYS A 135 2.53 -10.32 17.75
C LYS A 135 3.46 -9.42 16.94
N GLN A 136 3.03 -9.00 15.75
CA GLN A 136 3.75 -8.05 14.92
C GLN A 136 3.88 -6.70 15.61
N PHE A 137 2.81 -6.14 16.17
CA PHE A 137 2.87 -4.85 16.87
C PHE A 137 3.76 -4.89 18.12
N GLN A 138 3.74 -5.99 18.88
CA GLN A 138 4.67 -6.18 19.99
C GLN A 138 6.13 -6.27 19.52
N MET A 139 6.38 -6.92 18.38
CA MET A 139 7.73 -7.01 17.82
C MET A 139 8.24 -5.65 17.33
N MET A 140 7.37 -4.82 16.75
CA MET A 140 7.70 -3.47 16.31
C MET A 140 8.18 -2.55 17.45
N LYS A 141 7.87 -2.86 18.71
CA LYS A 141 8.38 -2.11 19.88
C LYS A 141 9.89 -2.31 20.07
N LYS A 142 10.46 -3.39 19.54
CA LYS A 142 11.89 -3.73 19.67
C LYS A 142 12.75 -3.13 18.56
N LEU A 143 12.16 -2.50 17.55
CA LEU A 143 12.91 -1.98 16.41
C LEU A 143 13.85 -0.83 16.86
N PRO A 144 15.14 -0.87 16.50
CA PRO A 144 16.17 -0.03 17.11
C PRO A 144 16.09 1.45 16.71
N PHE A 145 15.48 1.76 15.57
CA PHE A 145 15.36 3.12 15.04
C PHE A 145 13.99 3.34 14.39
N ARG A 146 13.80 4.51 13.78
CA ARG A 146 12.53 5.01 13.24
C ARG A 146 11.75 3.98 12.43
N ARG A 147 10.42 3.91 12.60
CA ARG A 147 9.53 3.01 11.85
C ARG A 147 8.83 3.79 10.77
N ILE A 148 8.72 3.19 9.60
CA ILE A 148 7.90 3.68 8.50
C ILE A 148 6.73 2.70 8.37
N ASN A 149 5.53 3.20 8.62
CA ASN A 149 4.32 2.41 8.61
C ASN A 149 3.38 2.96 7.54
N THR A 150 2.87 2.10 6.67
CA THR A 150 1.92 2.52 5.63
C THR A 150 0.50 2.15 6.03
N THR A 151 -0.50 2.93 5.62
CA THR A 151 -1.90 2.61 5.86
C THR A 151 -2.87 3.18 4.83
N HIS A 152 -3.98 2.48 4.60
CA HIS A 152 -5.09 2.90 3.75
C HIS A 152 -6.37 3.21 4.53
N ILE A 153 -6.35 3.14 5.87
CA ILE A 153 -7.56 3.34 6.68
C ILE A 153 -7.82 4.82 7.01
N LEU A 154 -9.08 5.10 7.36
CA LEU A 154 -9.54 6.40 7.78
C LEU A 154 -8.88 6.84 9.10
N PRO A 155 -8.64 8.15 9.31
CA PRO A 155 -7.95 8.64 10.49
C PRO A 155 -8.70 8.34 11.80
N GLN A 156 -10.03 8.19 11.77
CA GLN A 156 -10.83 7.86 12.95
C GLN A 156 -10.61 6.43 13.46
N ILE A 157 -10.18 5.52 12.59
CA ILE A 157 -9.95 4.12 12.91
C ILE A 157 -8.50 3.89 13.37
N LEU A 158 -7.60 4.80 13.00
CA LEU A 158 -6.19 4.72 13.36
C LEU A 158 -5.98 4.77 14.88
N PRO A 159 -4.95 4.06 15.38
CA PRO A 159 -4.59 4.11 16.80
C PRO A 159 -4.35 5.53 17.26
N GLN A 160 -5.02 5.93 18.35
CA GLN A 160 -4.93 7.28 18.90
C GLN A 160 -3.50 7.66 19.35
N SER A 161 -2.63 6.66 19.57
CA SER A 161 -1.22 6.86 19.86
C SER A 161 -0.50 7.64 18.75
N ILE A 162 -0.88 7.46 17.48
CA ILE A 162 -0.31 8.17 16.32
C ILE A 162 -0.45 9.69 16.49
N PHE A 163 -1.68 10.14 16.78
CA PHE A 163 -2.00 11.56 16.93
C PHE A 163 -1.49 12.12 18.26
N LYS A 164 -1.68 11.38 19.37
CA LYS A 164 -1.24 11.81 20.71
C LYS A 164 0.27 11.99 20.81
N ASN A 165 1.03 11.07 20.22
CA ASN A 165 2.49 11.11 20.25
C ASN A 165 3.09 11.96 19.12
N LYS A 166 2.23 12.58 18.29
CA LYS A 166 2.62 13.42 17.15
C LYS A 166 3.59 12.73 16.18
N ALA A 167 3.36 11.44 15.90
CA ALA A 167 4.08 10.76 14.84
C ALA A 167 3.88 11.52 13.51
N LYS A 168 4.90 11.59 12.66
CA LYS A 168 4.83 12.34 11.41
C LYS A 168 3.96 11.59 10.41
N ILE A 169 2.90 12.23 9.92
CA ILE A 169 1.98 11.67 8.93
C ILE A 169 2.27 12.31 7.58
N LEU A 170 2.61 11.48 6.60
CA LEU A 170 2.69 11.87 5.20
C LEU A 170 1.43 11.37 4.50
N LEU A 171 0.51 12.28 4.17
CA LEU A 171 -0.71 11.97 3.44
C LEU A 171 -0.45 12.09 1.92
N LEU A 172 -0.40 10.95 1.25
CA LEU A 172 -0.28 10.84 -0.19
C LEU A 172 -1.66 10.92 -0.85
N VAL A 173 -1.82 11.92 -1.70
CA VAL A 173 -3.02 12.12 -2.51
C VAL A 173 -2.66 11.96 -3.99
N ARG A 174 -3.59 11.44 -4.79
CA ARG A 174 -3.44 11.38 -6.24
C ARG A 174 -4.75 11.76 -6.87
N ASN A 175 -4.71 12.35 -8.05
CA ASN A 175 -5.92 12.73 -8.76
C ASN A 175 -6.92 11.54 -8.88
N PRO A 176 -8.24 11.77 -8.69
CA PRO A 176 -9.21 10.68 -8.57
C PRO A 176 -9.37 9.87 -9.85
N LYS A 177 -9.21 10.49 -11.03
CA LYS A 177 -9.40 9.83 -12.33
C LYS A 177 -8.33 8.79 -12.60
N ASP A 178 -7.06 9.13 -12.41
CA ASP A 178 -5.97 8.14 -12.52
C ASP A 178 -5.99 7.11 -11.39
N THR A 179 -6.42 7.52 -10.19
CA THR A 179 -6.60 6.60 -9.06
C THR A 179 -7.62 5.53 -9.40
N ALA A 180 -8.80 5.91 -9.92
CA ALA A 180 -9.84 4.98 -10.36
C ALA A 180 -9.32 4.00 -11.42
N VAL A 181 -8.67 4.48 -12.49
CA VAL A 181 -8.10 3.58 -13.53
C VAL A 181 -7.04 2.65 -12.95
N SER A 182 -6.15 3.17 -12.11
CA SER A 182 -5.12 2.36 -11.49
C SER A 182 -5.69 1.30 -10.54
N TYR A 183 -6.86 1.56 -9.96
CA TYR A 183 -7.50 0.68 -9.02
C TYR A 183 -8.41 -0.35 -9.69
N PHE A 184 -9.04 -0.01 -10.82
CA PHE A 184 -9.69 -0.98 -11.72
C PHE A 184 -8.75 -2.11 -12.13
N HIS A 185 -7.58 -1.77 -12.67
CA HIS A 185 -6.59 -2.79 -13.06
C HIS A 185 -6.13 -3.63 -11.87
N PHE A 186 -5.91 -3.00 -10.72
CA PHE A 186 -5.51 -3.73 -9.52
C PHE A 186 -6.57 -4.72 -9.06
N TYR A 187 -7.85 -4.35 -9.12
CA TYR A 187 -8.96 -5.27 -8.83
C TYR A 187 -8.96 -6.48 -9.75
N ASN A 188 -8.78 -6.25 -11.05
CA ASN A 188 -8.84 -7.32 -12.05
C ASN A 188 -7.60 -8.22 -12.06
N ASP A 189 -6.46 -7.69 -11.64
CA ASP A 189 -5.20 -8.42 -11.61
C ASP A 189 -4.92 -9.09 -10.24
N MET A 190 -5.61 -8.68 -9.16
CA MET A 190 -5.43 -9.21 -7.81
C MET A 190 -6.34 -10.44 -7.58
N PRO A 191 -5.79 -11.67 -7.44
CA PRO A 191 -6.60 -12.88 -7.35
C PRO A 191 -7.55 -12.96 -6.14
N LEU A 192 -7.29 -12.16 -5.12
CA LEU A 192 -8.03 -12.13 -3.85
C LEU A 192 -9.17 -11.10 -3.85
N LEU A 193 -9.30 -10.31 -4.92
CA LEU A 193 -10.37 -9.33 -5.08
C LEU A 193 -11.37 -9.82 -6.12
N GLN A 194 -12.63 -9.36 -6.00
CA GLN A 194 -13.60 -9.55 -7.07
C GLN A 194 -13.12 -8.82 -8.33
N SER A 195 -13.14 -9.49 -9.48
CA SER A 195 -12.89 -8.81 -10.75
C SER A 195 -14.17 -8.12 -11.24
N PHE A 196 -14.00 -7.05 -12.00
CA PHE A 196 -15.05 -6.35 -12.69
C PHE A 196 -14.99 -6.67 -14.17
N ASN A 197 -16.13 -7.00 -14.78
CA ASN A 197 -16.17 -7.40 -16.19
C ASN A 197 -15.96 -6.20 -17.12
N THR A 198 -16.44 -5.03 -16.71
CA THR A 198 -16.35 -3.80 -17.49
C THR A 198 -15.86 -2.62 -16.66
N TRP A 199 -15.33 -1.61 -17.34
CA TRP A 199 -14.97 -0.33 -16.72
C TRP A 199 -16.20 0.37 -16.12
N ASP A 200 -17.37 0.31 -16.77
CA ASP A 200 -18.57 1.01 -16.30
C ASP A 200 -19.13 0.43 -14.99
N GLU A 201 -19.10 -0.90 -14.84
CA GLU A 201 -19.43 -1.58 -13.58
C GLU A 201 -18.49 -1.14 -12.45
N TYR A 202 -17.18 -1.15 -12.72
CA TYR A 202 -16.17 -0.70 -11.77
C TYR A 202 -16.34 0.77 -11.40
N PHE A 203 -16.50 1.64 -12.40
CA PHE A 203 -16.63 3.07 -12.21
C PHE A 203 -17.83 3.38 -11.31
N THR A 204 -18.97 2.72 -11.57
CA THR A 204 -20.16 2.84 -10.72
C THR A 204 -19.86 2.43 -9.28
N ALA A 205 -19.13 1.32 -9.05
CA ALA A 205 -18.74 0.89 -7.72
C ALA A 205 -17.79 1.88 -7.03
N PHE A 206 -16.80 2.41 -7.76
CA PHE A 206 -15.86 3.44 -7.28
C PHE A 206 -16.60 4.70 -6.82
N MET A 207 -17.49 5.23 -7.67
CA MET A 207 -18.25 6.46 -7.38
C MET A 207 -19.19 6.33 -6.17
N ASN A 208 -19.69 5.12 -5.92
CA ASN A 208 -20.57 4.80 -4.79
C ASN A 208 -19.80 4.30 -3.55
N GLY A 209 -18.47 4.28 -3.56
CA GLY A 209 -17.65 3.81 -2.44
C GLY A 209 -17.84 2.33 -2.11
N LYS A 210 -18.24 1.52 -3.08
CA LYS A 210 -18.48 0.07 -2.95
C LYS A 210 -17.24 -0.77 -3.31
N LEU A 211 -16.07 -0.20 -3.03
CA LEU A 211 -14.79 -0.89 -3.12
C LEU A 211 -14.27 -1.16 -1.72
N THR A 212 -13.30 -2.05 -1.65
CA THR A 212 -12.43 -2.24 -0.50
C THR A 212 -11.81 -0.90 -0.08
N TRP A 213 -11.66 -0.69 1.22
CA TRP A 213 -11.24 0.59 1.83
C TRP A 213 -12.25 1.72 1.62
N GLY A 214 -13.43 1.43 1.07
CA GLY A 214 -14.55 2.36 0.99
C GLY A 214 -14.38 3.45 -0.07
N SER A 215 -15.02 4.59 0.18
CA SER A 215 -15.03 5.74 -0.73
C SER A 215 -13.72 6.52 -0.70
N TYR A 216 -13.13 6.74 -1.88
CA TYR A 216 -11.99 7.64 -2.06
C TYR A 216 -12.32 9.08 -1.60
N PHE A 217 -13.53 9.56 -1.88
CA PHE A 217 -13.94 10.90 -1.50
C PHE A 217 -14.14 11.03 0.00
N GLU A 218 -14.78 10.05 0.64
CA GLU A 218 -14.91 9.99 2.10
C GLU A 218 -13.53 9.98 2.75
N TYR A 219 -12.62 9.16 2.23
CA TYR A 219 -11.24 9.10 2.70
C TYR A 219 -10.57 10.48 2.72
N LEU A 220 -10.69 11.25 1.63
CA LEU A 220 -10.11 12.58 1.56
C LEU A 220 -10.86 13.62 2.39
N ILE A 221 -12.19 13.53 2.51
CA ILE A 221 -12.98 14.39 3.41
C ILE A 221 -12.51 14.20 4.86
N GLU A 222 -12.39 12.95 5.30
CA GLU A 222 -12.00 12.65 6.67
C GLU A 222 -10.57 13.08 6.96
N TRP A 223 -9.64 12.83 6.05
CA TRP A 223 -8.26 13.31 6.19
C TRP A 223 -8.14 14.83 6.14
N ASN A 224 -9.03 15.53 5.43
CA ASN A 224 -9.03 17.00 5.35
C ASN A 224 -9.19 17.67 6.73
N ASN A 225 -9.77 16.97 7.70
CA ASN A 225 -9.90 17.44 9.07
C ASN A 225 -8.56 17.49 9.84
N TYR A 226 -7.51 16.81 9.35
CA TYR A 226 -6.23 16.65 10.06
C TYR A 226 -5.06 17.40 9.41
N ILE A 227 -5.17 17.82 8.15
CA ILE A 227 -4.07 18.44 7.39
C ILE A 227 -3.67 19.84 7.87
N ALA A 228 -4.39 20.41 8.84
CA ALA A 228 -4.01 21.66 9.48
C ALA A 228 -2.95 21.44 10.58
N ASP A 229 -2.76 20.20 11.03
CA ASP A 229 -1.79 19.85 12.06
C ASP A 229 -0.35 19.85 11.52
N ASP A 230 0.59 20.32 12.34
CA ASP A 230 2.02 20.47 12.03
C ASP A 230 2.76 19.14 11.79
N HIS A 231 2.20 18.03 12.28
CA HIS A 231 2.71 16.69 12.09
C HIS A 231 2.06 15.98 10.90
N VAL A 232 1.23 16.68 10.09
CA VAL A 232 0.63 16.14 8.86
C VAL A 232 1.12 16.94 7.66
N MET A 233 1.77 16.26 6.71
CA MET A 233 2.11 16.85 5.41
C MET A 233 1.32 16.17 4.31
N VAL A 234 0.63 16.96 3.49
CA VAL A 234 0.03 16.49 2.24
C VAL A 234 1.06 16.58 1.12
N ILE A 235 1.25 15.49 0.38
CA ILE A 235 1.99 15.49 -0.87
C ILE A 235 1.19 14.77 -1.95
N THR A 236 1.28 15.25 -3.19
CA THR A 236 0.57 14.60 -4.29
C THR A 236 1.49 13.73 -5.14
N TYR A 237 0.93 12.66 -5.70
CA TYR A 237 1.60 11.83 -6.69
C TYR A 237 2.08 12.66 -7.88
N GLU A 238 1.27 13.62 -8.31
CA GLU A 238 1.56 14.51 -9.43
C GLU A 238 2.76 15.42 -9.13
N GLU A 239 2.83 16.02 -7.94
CA GLU A 239 3.98 16.83 -7.52
C GLU A 239 5.27 16.00 -7.49
N MET A 240 5.21 14.78 -6.97
CA MET A 240 6.34 13.85 -6.98
C MET A 240 6.74 13.45 -8.40
N LYS A 241 5.78 13.35 -9.33
CA LYS A 241 6.04 12.99 -10.73
C LYS A 241 6.60 14.14 -11.55
N GLU A 242 6.19 15.37 -11.28
CA GLU A 242 6.69 16.57 -11.97
C GLU A 242 8.13 16.88 -11.61
N ASN A 243 8.45 16.86 -10.30
CA ASN A 243 9.80 17.11 -9.83
C ASN A 243 10.08 16.27 -8.58
N GLN A 244 10.59 15.07 -8.83
CA GLN A 244 10.84 14.06 -7.80
C GLN A 244 11.86 14.54 -6.76
N THR A 245 12.95 15.18 -7.16
CA THR A 245 13.99 15.64 -6.24
C THR A 245 13.47 16.78 -5.36
N LEU A 246 12.70 17.72 -5.90
CA LEU A 246 12.05 18.77 -5.12
C LEU A 246 11.03 18.18 -4.13
N GLY A 247 10.22 17.20 -4.57
CA GLY A 247 9.29 16.49 -3.68
C GLY A 247 10.01 15.77 -2.53
N MET A 248 11.12 15.07 -2.83
CA MET A 248 11.96 14.44 -1.82
C MET A 248 12.57 15.44 -0.84
N LYS A 249 13.04 16.60 -1.31
CA LYS A 249 13.58 17.67 -0.44
C LYS A 249 12.52 18.18 0.55
N LYS A 250 11.28 18.39 0.09
CA LYS A 250 10.15 18.77 0.97
C LYS A 250 9.84 17.70 2.01
N ILE A 251 9.84 16.42 1.61
CA ILE A 251 9.65 15.30 2.54
C ILE A 251 10.79 15.24 3.56
N ALA A 252 12.03 15.36 3.11
CA ALA A 252 13.21 15.35 3.97
C ALA A 252 13.13 16.48 5.02
N GLU A 253 12.81 17.70 4.61
CA GLU A 253 12.62 18.84 5.51
C GLU A 253 11.52 18.56 6.55
N PHE A 254 10.36 18.08 6.12
CA PHE A 254 9.24 17.76 7.02
C PHE A 254 9.57 16.67 8.05
N LEU A 255 10.38 15.68 7.65
CA LEU A 255 10.81 14.55 8.49
C LEU A 255 12.08 14.83 9.31
N GLY A 256 12.67 16.03 9.14
CA GLY A 256 13.92 16.41 9.79
C GLY A 256 15.14 15.63 9.30
N PHE A 257 15.13 15.17 8.05
CA PHE A 257 16.26 14.51 7.43
C PHE A 257 17.25 15.51 6.84
N SER A 258 18.53 15.29 7.10
CA SER A 258 19.63 16.06 6.52
C SER A 258 20.32 15.24 5.43
N LEU A 259 19.98 15.50 4.17
CA LEU A 259 20.63 14.90 2.99
C LEU A 259 21.20 15.98 2.07
N SER A 260 22.31 15.65 1.42
CA SER A 260 22.89 16.42 0.31
C SER A 260 22.08 16.26 -0.98
N ASP A 261 22.29 17.19 -1.92
CA ASP A 261 21.65 17.12 -3.24
C ASP A 261 22.04 15.85 -4.01
N ASP A 262 23.28 15.38 -3.86
CA ASP A 262 23.78 14.15 -4.49
C ASP A 262 23.13 12.90 -3.90
N GLU A 263 22.89 12.87 -2.58
CA GLU A 263 22.16 11.78 -1.92
C GLU A 263 20.70 11.74 -2.40
N ILE A 264 20.02 12.89 -2.47
CA ILE A 264 18.66 12.99 -3.01
C ILE A 264 18.60 12.54 -4.47
N GLN A 265 19.56 12.96 -5.29
CA GLN A 265 19.64 12.58 -6.70
C GLN A 265 19.85 11.06 -6.85
N THR A 266 20.72 10.47 -6.05
CA THR A 266 20.96 9.02 -6.02
C THR A 266 19.68 8.25 -5.67
N ILE A 267 18.90 8.73 -4.70
CA ILE A 267 17.61 8.13 -4.33
C ILE A 267 16.59 8.29 -5.46
N ALA A 268 16.55 9.45 -6.12
CA ALA A 268 15.66 9.69 -7.27
C ALA A 268 15.90 8.69 -8.41
N GLU A 269 17.16 8.42 -8.75
CA GLU A 269 17.52 7.45 -9.80
C GLU A 269 17.07 6.03 -9.48
N LYS A 270 17.26 5.59 -8.22
CA LYS A 270 16.81 4.27 -7.73
C LYS A 270 15.30 4.12 -7.68
N SER A 271 14.58 5.23 -7.55
CA SER A 271 13.12 5.27 -7.42
C SER A 271 12.40 5.69 -8.70
N THR A 272 13.09 5.69 -9.84
CA THR A 272 12.42 5.81 -11.14
C THR A 272 11.47 4.63 -11.36
N PHE A 273 10.39 4.83 -12.14
CA PHE A 273 9.44 3.76 -12.43
C PHE A 273 10.12 2.53 -13.05
N LYS A 274 11.09 2.75 -13.94
CA LYS A 274 11.87 1.68 -14.57
C LYS A 274 12.66 0.90 -13.52
N ALA A 275 13.49 1.58 -12.72
CA ALA A 275 14.32 0.94 -11.70
C ALA A 275 13.48 0.15 -10.69
N MET A 276 12.38 0.73 -10.21
CA MET A 276 11.50 0.03 -9.28
C MET A 276 10.78 -1.16 -9.91
N LYS A 277 10.34 -1.04 -11.16
CA LYS A 277 9.70 -2.15 -11.88
C LYS A 277 10.67 -3.30 -12.09
N GLU A 278 11.93 -3.01 -12.43
CA GLU A 278 13.00 -4.02 -12.56
C GLU A 278 13.30 -4.70 -11.22
N LYS A 279 13.28 -3.96 -10.10
CA LYS A 279 13.45 -4.50 -8.74
C LYS A 279 12.19 -5.13 -8.14
N SER A 280 11.04 -5.03 -8.83
CA SER A 280 9.76 -5.50 -8.29
C SER A 280 9.68 -7.01 -7.99
N PRO A 281 10.38 -7.92 -8.71
CA PRO A 281 10.39 -9.34 -8.34
C PRO A 281 11.06 -9.61 -6.99
N GLU A 282 12.07 -8.82 -6.63
CA GLU A 282 12.78 -8.95 -5.34
C GLU A 282 11.94 -8.38 -4.19
N THR A 283 11.33 -7.22 -4.42
CA THR A 283 10.64 -6.43 -3.38
C THR A 283 9.17 -6.79 -3.19
N HIS A 284 8.52 -7.31 -4.23
CA HIS A 284 7.07 -7.58 -4.26
C HIS A 284 6.74 -8.97 -4.81
N GLY A 285 7.75 -9.77 -5.20
CA GLY A 285 7.54 -11.11 -5.75
C GLY A 285 6.60 -11.11 -6.96
N LEU A 286 5.65 -12.05 -6.97
CA LEU A 286 4.66 -12.19 -8.03
C LEU A 286 3.74 -10.97 -8.16
N PHE A 287 3.54 -10.21 -7.09
CA PHE A 287 2.70 -9.01 -7.09
C PHE A 287 3.37 -7.81 -7.76
N GLY A 288 4.66 -7.87 -8.08
CA GLY A 288 5.34 -6.82 -8.83
C GLY A 288 4.64 -6.49 -10.16
N LYS A 289 4.18 -7.51 -10.88
CA LYS A 289 3.45 -7.32 -12.15
C LYS A 289 2.07 -6.65 -11.97
N ILE A 290 1.44 -6.86 -10.82
CA ILE A 290 0.12 -6.31 -10.45
C ILE A 290 0.26 -4.86 -9.95
N ILE A 291 1.36 -4.55 -9.25
CA ILE A 291 1.60 -3.24 -8.65
C ILE A 291 2.15 -2.24 -9.67
N PHE A 292 3.09 -2.66 -10.53
CA PHE A 292 3.82 -1.77 -11.45
C PHE A 292 3.25 -1.79 -12.87
N ARG A 293 2.24 -0.94 -13.11
CA ARG A 293 1.53 -0.85 -14.41
C ARG A 293 2.17 0.13 -15.41
N LYS A 294 1.81 1.42 -15.34
CA LYS A 294 2.28 2.49 -16.25
C LYS A 294 3.10 3.59 -15.56
N GLY A 295 2.75 3.99 -14.33
CA GLY A 295 3.51 5.00 -13.57
C GLY A 295 3.44 6.44 -14.14
N ILE A 296 2.31 6.79 -14.76
CA ILE A 296 2.08 8.08 -15.45
C ILE A 296 0.93 8.88 -14.82
N VAL A 297 0.88 10.18 -15.13
CA VAL A 297 -0.24 11.10 -14.88
C VAL A 297 -1.02 11.29 -16.19
N GLY A 298 -2.34 11.32 -16.13
CA GLY A 298 -3.23 11.53 -17.28
C GLY A 298 -3.63 10.26 -18.04
N GLY A 299 -3.31 9.07 -17.51
CA GLY A 299 -3.70 7.79 -18.13
C GLY A 299 -5.21 7.54 -18.13
N TRP A 300 -5.95 8.28 -17.31
CA TRP A 300 -7.41 8.23 -17.24
C TRP A 300 -8.13 8.59 -18.54
N ARG A 301 -7.50 9.40 -19.41
CA ARG A 301 -8.09 9.85 -20.68
C ARG A 301 -8.40 8.71 -21.65
N GLU A 302 -7.76 7.56 -21.48
CA GLU A 302 -7.99 6.35 -22.29
C GLU A 302 -9.24 5.57 -21.86
N PHE A 303 -9.82 5.86 -20.68
CA PHE A 303 -10.89 5.06 -20.06
C PHE A 303 -12.20 5.83 -19.89
N PHE A 304 -12.11 7.11 -19.53
CA PHE A 304 -13.30 7.89 -19.19
C PHE A 304 -14.10 8.29 -20.44
N THR A 305 -15.40 7.98 -20.43
CA THR A 305 -16.34 8.65 -21.34
C THR A 305 -16.55 10.10 -20.91
N GLU A 306 -17.07 10.95 -21.82
CA GLU A 306 -17.39 12.34 -21.49
C GLU A 306 -18.41 12.44 -20.33
N ALA A 307 -19.37 11.53 -20.27
CA ALA A 307 -20.37 11.48 -19.20
C ALA A 307 -19.73 11.15 -17.85
N GLN A 308 -18.91 10.10 -17.77
CA GLN A 308 -18.18 9.72 -16.56
C GLN A 308 -17.21 10.83 -16.11
N ASN A 309 -16.60 11.52 -17.08
CA ASN A 309 -15.73 12.65 -16.81
C ASN A 309 -16.49 13.77 -16.08
N LYS A 310 -17.66 14.17 -16.59
CA LYS A 310 -18.53 15.18 -15.97
C LYS A 310 -19.07 14.72 -14.61
N GLU A 311 -19.39 13.44 -14.47
CA GLU A 311 -19.87 12.88 -13.20
C GLU A 311 -18.78 12.95 -12.11
N MET A 312 -17.55 12.59 -12.47
CA MET A 312 -16.38 12.72 -11.59
C MET A 312 -16.05 14.19 -11.26
N ASP A 313 -16.18 15.09 -12.22
CA ASP A 313 -15.98 16.54 -12.01
C ASP A 313 -16.99 17.06 -10.96
N ARG A 314 -18.27 16.73 -11.13
CA ARG A 314 -19.32 17.11 -10.18
C ARG A 314 -19.06 16.52 -8.79
N LYS A 315 -18.75 15.23 -8.70
CA LYS A 315 -18.50 14.56 -7.42
C LYS A 315 -17.29 15.16 -6.70
N PHE A 316 -16.23 15.50 -7.44
CA PHE A 316 -15.07 16.18 -6.87
C PHE A 316 -15.44 17.54 -6.30
N GLU A 317 -16.16 18.36 -7.06
CA GLU A 317 -16.57 19.70 -6.59
C GLU A 317 -17.49 19.60 -5.35
N GLU A 318 -18.45 18.68 -5.36
CA GLU A 318 -19.36 18.45 -4.22
C GLU A 318 -18.65 17.98 -2.95
N CYS A 319 -17.64 17.12 -3.08
CA CYS A 319 -16.97 16.51 -1.93
C CYS A 319 -15.75 17.30 -1.45
N LEU A 320 -14.98 17.90 -2.37
CA LEU A 320 -13.66 18.45 -2.10
C LEU A 320 -13.50 19.89 -2.60
N GLY A 321 -14.48 20.45 -3.32
CA GLY A 321 -14.51 21.85 -3.72
C GLY A 321 -14.38 22.76 -2.50
N GLY A 322 -13.48 23.75 -2.57
CA GLY A 322 -13.20 24.67 -1.46
C GLY A 322 -12.50 24.07 -0.25
N THR A 323 -12.13 22.77 -0.27
CA THR A 323 -11.33 22.16 0.79
C THR A 323 -9.84 22.35 0.54
N LYS A 324 -9.04 22.37 1.62
CA LYS A 324 -7.57 22.47 1.53
C LYS A 324 -6.95 21.28 0.80
N ILE A 325 -7.45 20.05 0.99
CA ILE A 325 -7.00 18.89 0.18
C ILE A 325 -7.41 19.04 -1.30
N GLY A 326 -8.61 19.54 -1.58
CA GLY A 326 -9.08 19.80 -2.94
C GLY A 326 -8.13 20.74 -3.70
N GLU A 327 -7.69 21.82 -3.04
CA GLU A 327 -6.69 22.75 -3.58
C GLU A 327 -5.35 22.05 -3.90
N LYS A 328 -4.87 21.17 -3.00
CA LYS A 328 -3.61 20.43 -3.19
C LYS A 328 -3.63 19.52 -4.42
N ILE A 329 -4.78 18.94 -4.76
CA ILE A 329 -4.92 18.04 -5.92
C ILE A 329 -4.70 18.79 -7.24
N LYS A 330 -4.83 20.13 -7.28
CA LYS A 330 -4.76 20.94 -8.51
C LYS A 330 -5.63 20.35 -9.63
N TYR A 331 -6.88 20.04 -9.29
CA TYR A 331 -7.82 19.33 -10.17
C TYR A 331 -7.96 19.97 -11.56
N GLY A 332 -7.94 21.31 -11.62
CA GLY A 332 -7.99 22.05 -12.89
C GLY A 332 -6.83 21.76 -13.86
N ILE A 333 -5.69 21.30 -13.35
CA ILE A 333 -4.49 21.00 -14.14
C ILE A 333 -4.47 19.53 -14.55
N TYR A 334 -4.69 18.61 -13.61
CA TYR A 334 -4.49 17.17 -13.86
C TYR A 334 -5.76 16.42 -14.27
N CYS A 335 -6.94 16.97 -13.97
CA CYS A 335 -8.22 16.28 -14.19
C CYS A 335 -9.12 16.94 -15.23
N LYS A 336 -8.93 18.21 -15.59
CA LYS A 336 -9.73 18.82 -16.66
C LYS A 336 -9.16 18.43 -18.03
N ALA A 337 -10.05 18.06 -18.94
CA ALA A 337 -9.74 17.77 -20.34
C ALA A 337 -10.23 18.91 -21.22
#